data_AF-A0A3A0AXQ4-F1
#
_entry.id   AF-A0A3A0AXQ4-F1
#
_cell.length_a   1.000
_cell.length_b   1.000
_cell.length_c   1.000
_cell.angle_alpha   90.00
_cell.angle_beta   90.00
_cell.angle_gamma   90.00
#
_symmetry.space_group_name_H-M   'P 1'
#
loop_
_entity.id
_entity.type
_entity.pdbx_description
1 polymer ?
#
loop_
_entity_poly.entity_id
_entity_poly.type
_entity_poly.pdbx_seq_one_letter_code
_entity_poly.pdbx_strand_id
1 'polypeptide(L)' 'MWHAHDGMGWWMLFGAVFWILFWASIVWLLVSVIRPQRGPVERDDALTIARRRYASGEITREEFERIRDDLAGTA' A
#
# COMPACT_ATOMS: atom_id res chain seq x y z
N MET A 1 -46.95 30.95 0.63
CA MET A 1 -46.63 29.66 -0.01
C MET A 1 -45.13 29.59 -0.25
N TRP A 2 -44.39 29.45 0.84
CA TRP A 2 -42.93 29.37 0.87
C TRP A 2 -42.56 28.33 1.91
N HIS A 3 -41.42 27.64 1.73
CA HIS A 3 -40.84 26.58 2.59
C HIS A 3 -41.20 25.12 2.27
N ALA A 4 -41.23 24.72 0.99
CA ALA A 4 -41.23 23.30 0.62
C ALA A 4 -40.01 22.85 -0.21
N HIS A 5 -39.03 23.74 -0.45
CA HIS A 5 -37.83 23.41 -1.24
C HIS A 5 -36.55 23.22 -0.41
N ASP A 6 -36.54 23.60 0.87
CA ASP A 6 -35.33 23.54 1.69
C ASP A 6 -35.00 22.12 2.17
N GLY A 7 -35.95 21.17 2.11
CA GLY A 7 -35.73 19.78 2.47
C GLY A 7 -35.17 18.92 1.34
N MET A 8 -35.65 19.09 0.10
CA MET A 8 -35.27 18.23 -1.03
C MET A 8 -33.81 18.39 -1.46
N GLY A 9 -33.26 19.60 -1.36
CA GLY A 9 -31.87 19.89 -1.78
C GLY A 9 -30.84 19.14 -0.93
N TRP A 10 -31.03 19.08 0.39
CA TRP A 10 -30.12 18.38 1.31
C TRP A 10 -30.13 16.86 1.09
N TRP A 11 -31.31 16.27 0.87
CA TRP A 11 -31.42 14.84 0.55
C TRP A 11 -30.77 14.48 -0.79
N MET A 12 -30.87 15.36 -1.79
CA MET A 12 -30.21 15.18 -3.08
C MET A 12 -28.68 15.25 -2.96
N LEU A 13 -28.18 16.20 -2.17
CA LEU A 13 -26.74 16.37 -1.92
C LEU A 13 -26.17 15.18 -1.13
N PHE A 14 -26.90 14.72 -0.11
CA PHE A 14 -26.54 13.52 0.65
C PHE A 14 -26.49 12.28 -0.24
N GLY A 15 -27.49 12.08 -1.10
CA GLY A 15 -27.51 10.97 -2.06
C GLY A 15 -26.35 11.03 -3.05
N ALA A 16 -26.01 12.21 -3.55
CA ALA A 16 -24.87 12.40 -4.46
C ALA A 16 -23.53 12.06 -3.78
N VAL A 17 -23.31 12.56 -2.56
CA VAL A 17 -22.10 12.27 -1.78
C VAL A 17 -22.00 10.79 -1.46
N PHE A 18 -23.10 10.16 -1.05
CA PHE A 18 -23.13 8.72 -0.76
C PHE A 18 -22.75 7.89 -2.00
N TRP A 19 -23.27 8.23 -3.18
CA TRP A 19 -22.91 7.56 -4.43
C TRP A 19 -21.43 7.74 -4.80
N ILE A 20 -20.87 8.93 -4.60
CA ILE A 20 -19.44 9.18 -4.83
C ILE A 20 -18.59 8.35 -3.87
N LEU A 21 -18.94 8.33 -2.58
CA LEU A 21 -18.26 7.52 -1.56
C LEU A 21 -18.36 6.03 -1.86
N PHE A 22 -19.50 5.56 -2.34
CA PHE A 22 -19.72 4.17 -2.71
C PHE A 22 -18.76 3.74 -3.83
N TRP A 23 -18.66 4.53 -4.90
CA TRP A 23 -17.70 4.25 -5.99
C TRP A 23 -16.25 4.39 -5.54
N ALA A 24 -15.91 5.41 -4.75
CA ALA A 24 -14.58 5.57 -4.18
C ALA A 24 -14.18 4.38 -3.30
N SER A 25 -15.11 3.87 -2.49
CA SER A 25 -14.93 2.69 -1.66
C SER A 25 -14.71 1.43 -2.51
N ILE A 26 -15.46 1.24 -3.60
CA ILE A 26 -15.26 0.10 -4.50
C ILE A 26 -13.86 0.14 -5.11
N VAL A 27 -13.43 1.30 -5.63
CA VAL A 27 -12.09 1.46 -6.21
C VAL A 27 -11.02 1.23 -5.15
N TRP A 28 -11.19 1.80 -3.95
CA TRP A 28 -10.29 1.58 -2.84
C TRP A 28 -10.19 0.10 -2.46
N LEU A 29 -11.31 -0.62 -2.41
CA LEU A 29 -11.36 -2.05 -2.10
C LEU A 29 -10.62 -2.86 -3.17
N LEU A 30 -10.89 -2.61 -4.46
CA LEU A 30 -10.22 -3.27 -5.58
C LEU A 30 -8.69 -3.04 -5.50
N VAL A 31 -8.28 -1.81 -5.26
CA VAL A 31 -6.86 -1.45 -5.13
C VAL A 31 -6.25 -2.07 -3.87
N SER A 32 -7.00 -2.18 -2.77
CA SER A 32 -6.51 -2.80 -1.52
C SER A 32 -6.28 -4.31 -1.67
N VAL A 33 -7.10 -4.99 -2.47
CA VAL A 33 -7.01 -6.44 -2.72
C VAL A 33 -5.89 -6.76 -3.71
N ILE A 34 -5.70 -5.91 -4.72
CA ILE A 34 -4.70 -6.13 -5.78
C ILE A 34 -3.34 -5.56 -5.40
N ARG A 35 -3.28 -4.55 -4.51
CA ARG A 35 -2.01 -4.17 -3.90
C ARG A 35 -1.49 -5.40 -3.19
N PRO A 36 -0.39 -6.02 -3.66
CA PRO A 36 0.32 -6.94 -2.81
C PRO A 36 0.58 -6.16 -1.53
N GLN A 37 0.57 -6.85 -0.39
CA GLN A 37 1.22 -6.32 0.81
C GLN A 37 2.72 -6.19 0.48
N ARG A 38 3.09 -5.22 -0.36
CA ARG A 38 4.36 -4.54 -0.28
C ARG A 38 4.21 -3.71 0.98
N GLY A 39 4.27 -4.41 2.11
CA GLY A 39 4.74 -3.81 3.35
C GLY A 39 6.02 -3.05 3.04
N PRO A 40 6.38 -2.07 3.88
CA PRO A 40 7.59 -1.27 3.68
C PRO A 40 8.71 -2.22 3.33
N VAL A 41 9.22 -2.18 2.09
CA VAL A 41 10.12 -3.19 1.48
C VAL A 41 11.01 -3.77 2.57
N GLU A 42 10.55 -4.90 3.10
CA GLU A 42 10.95 -5.28 4.45
C GLU A 42 12.41 -5.68 4.33
N ARG A 43 13.25 -5.33 5.30
CA ARG A 43 14.68 -5.69 5.28
C ARG A 43 14.89 -7.16 4.91
N ASP A 44 13.91 -8.02 5.22
CA ASP A 44 13.82 -9.41 4.80
C ASP A 44 13.89 -9.64 3.29
N ASP A 45 13.29 -8.80 2.44
CA ASP A 45 13.37 -8.94 0.98
C ASP A 45 14.82 -8.68 0.50
N ALA A 46 15.45 -7.62 1.01
CA ALA A 46 16.84 -7.27 0.67
C ALA A 46 17.83 -8.35 1.14
N LEU A 47 17.66 -8.86 2.38
CA LEU A 47 18.47 -9.93 2.94
C LEU A 47 18.23 -11.27 2.22
N THR A 48 16.99 -11.56 1.82
CA THR A 48 16.62 -12.76 1.06
C THR A 48 17.24 -12.74 -0.34
N ILE A 49 17.23 -11.59 -1.01
CA ILE A 49 17.90 -11.40 -2.31
C ILE A 49 19.42 -11.59 -2.16
N ALA A 50 20.04 -10.98 -1.15
CA ALA A 50 21.47 -11.12 -0.89
C ALA A 50 21.85 -12.59 -0.60
N ARG A 51 21.08 -13.29 0.23
CA ARG A 51 21.30 -14.72 0.53
C ARG A 51 21.18 -15.59 -0.72
N ARG A 52 20.22 -15.32 -1.59
CA ARG A 52 20.04 -16.07 -2.85
C ARG A 52 21.25 -15.92 -3.76
N ARG A 53 21.80 -14.70 -3.90
CA ARG A 53 23.00 -14.43 -4.70
C ARG A 53 24.26 -15.07 -4.11
N TYR A 54 24.36 -15.11 -2.78
CA TYR A 54 25.46 -15.80 -2.11
C TYR A 54 25.40 -17.32 -2.37
N ALA A 55 24.20 -17.91 -2.29
CA ALA A 55 23.99 -19.33 -2.58
C ALA A 55 24.20 -19.68 -4.06
N SER A 56 23.93 -18.76 -4.99
CA SER A 56 24.27 -18.93 -6.40
C SER A 56 25.75 -18.69 -6.71
N GLY A 57 26.53 -18.19 -5.75
CA GLY A 57 27.94 -17.85 -5.93
C GLY A 57 28.18 -16.57 -6.73
N GLU A 58 27.15 -15.76 -6.95
CA GLU A 58 27.23 -14.47 -7.64
C GLU A 58 27.92 -13.38 -6.80
N ILE A 59 27.91 -13.53 -5.47
CA ILE A 59 28.58 -12.64 -4.52
C ILE A 59 29.43 -13.43 -3.55
N THR A 60 30.52 -12.82 -3.09
CA THR A 60 31.39 -13.45 -2.09
C THR A 60 30.83 -13.32 -0.68
N ARG A 61 31.43 -14.06 0.27
CA ARG A 61 31.04 -13.99 1.68
C ARG A 61 31.22 -12.59 2.26
N GLU A 62 32.29 -11.90 1.88
CA GLU A 62 32.63 -10.55 2.34
C GLU A 62 31.66 -9.49 1.81
N GLU A 63 31.10 -9.71 0.61
CA GLU A 63 30.05 -8.86 0.05
C GLU A 63 28.71 -9.11 0.74
N PHE A 64 28.37 -10.37 1.00
CA PHE A 64 27.16 -10.74 1.73
C PHE A 64 27.16 -10.19 3.16
N GLU A 65 28.28 -10.32 3.88
CA GLU A 65 28.42 -9.82 5.25
C GLU A 65 28.30 -8.29 5.31
N ARG A 66 28.90 -7.55 4.38
CA ARG A 66 28.72 -6.08 4.28
C ARG A 66 27.26 -5.68 4.06
N ILE A 67 26.59 -6.31 3.09
CA ILE A 67 25.18 -6.01 2.80
C ILE A 67 24.30 -6.33 4.01
N ARG A 68 24.53 -7.47 4.69
CA ARG A 68 23.79 -7.84 5.90
C ARG A 68 23.97 -6.79 7.00
N ASP A 69 25.20 -6.36 7.23
CA ASP A 69 25.52 -5.44 8.33
C ASP A 69 24.97 -4.02 8.04
N ASP A 70 25.03 -3.56 6.78
CA ASP A 70 24.40 -2.30 6.34
C ASP A 70 22.86 -2.32 6.50
N LEU A 71 22.24 -3.45 6.16
CA LEU A 71 20.80 -3.66 6.31
C LEU A 71 20.36 -3.80 7.78
N ALA A 72 21.24 -4.30 8.65
CA ALA A 72 21.00 -4.42 10.09
C ALA A 72 21.23 -3.10 10.85
N GLY A 73 22.18 -2.27 10.40
CA GLY A 73 22.57 -1.01 11.07
C GLY A 73 21.70 0.21 10.77
N THR A 74 20.72 0.11 9.85
CA THR A 74 19.84 1.23 9.45
C THR A 74 18.58 1.38 10.30
N ALA A 75 18.54 0.86 11.54
CA ALA A 75 17.38 0.90 12.45
C ALA A 75 17.32 2.17 13.31
#